data_AF-A0A3D0XVH5-F1
#
_entry.id   AF-A0A3D0XVH5-F1
#
_cell.length_a   1.000
_cell.length_b   1.000
_cell.length_c   1.000
_cell.angle_alpha   90.00
_cell.angle_beta   90.00
_cell.angle_gamma   90.00
#
_symmetry.space_group_name_H-M   'P 1'
#
loop_
_entity.id
_entity.type
_entity.pdbx_description
1 polymer ?
#
loop_
_entity_poly.entity_id
_entity_poly.type
_entity_poly.pdbx_seq_one_letter_code
_entity_poly.pdbx_strand_id
1 'polypeptide(L)'
;MDQRTEHHLHALELDKILKLLSQETASDAAARMAEELRPADDLEDVQNLLQETWDAYRLIAKFGSPSFGGLQDVTNPLRRAESGGVLNMGELLRVAGVLRCLRAVTDWRSKSAGLKTVLDDRFDRIVTNKYLEEKIFDSIDSEEEMNDNASPALASIRRKIRSASMRAREKLD
;
A
#
# COMPACT_ATOMS: atom_id res chain seq x y z
N MET A 1 24.94 -14.92 13.60
CA MET A 1 24.62 -16.34 13.83
C MET A 1 25.84 -17.18 13.52
N ASP A 2 26.08 -18.24 14.29
CA ASP A 2 27.19 -19.15 14.04
C ASP A 2 26.83 -20.21 12.96
N GLN A 3 27.84 -20.94 12.49
CA GLN A 3 27.70 -21.95 11.45
C GLN A 3 26.86 -23.17 11.88
N ARG A 4 26.74 -23.42 13.18
CA ARG A 4 25.98 -24.53 13.75
C ARG A 4 24.49 -24.23 13.74
N THR A 5 24.10 -23.00 14.08
CA THR A 5 22.72 -22.53 13.98
C THR A 5 22.24 -22.59 12.54
N GLU A 6 23.04 -22.14 11.58
CA GLU A 6 22.65 -22.19 10.15
C GLU A 6 22.39 -23.64 9.68
N HIS A 7 23.22 -24.59 10.09
CA HIS A 7 23.00 -26.01 9.82
C HIS A 7 21.68 -26.53 10.42
N HIS A 8 21.32 -26.11 11.64
CA HIS A 8 20.05 -26.48 12.26
C HIS A 8 18.85 -25.86 11.54
N LEU A 9 18.93 -24.60 11.12
CA LEU A 9 17.85 -23.93 10.38
C LEU A 9 17.57 -24.63 9.05
N HIS A 10 18.63 -25.08 8.37
CA HIS A 10 18.49 -25.87 7.14
C HIS A 10 17.88 -27.25 7.41
N ALA A 11 18.32 -27.95 8.46
CA ALA A 11 17.77 -29.25 8.82
C ALA A 11 16.28 -29.19 9.22
N LEU A 12 15.82 -28.06 9.76
CA LEU A 12 14.41 -27.78 10.07
C LEU A 12 13.60 -27.28 8.86
N GLU A 13 14.24 -27.15 7.69
CA GLU A 13 13.64 -26.64 6.46
C GLU A 13 12.98 -25.25 6.64
N LEU A 14 13.57 -24.40 7.48
CA LEU A 14 13.02 -23.08 7.79
C LEU A 14 12.80 -22.24 6.52
N ASP A 15 13.72 -22.32 5.56
CA ASP A 15 13.62 -21.65 4.27
C ASP A 15 12.31 -21.98 3.53
N LYS A 16 11.89 -23.25 3.57
CA LYS A 16 10.62 -23.68 2.94
C LYS A 16 9.41 -23.13 3.68
N ILE A 17 9.45 -23.12 5.02
CA ILE A 17 8.39 -22.55 5.85
C ILE A 17 8.24 -21.05 5.59
N LEU A 18 9.36 -20.31 5.56
CA LEU A 18 9.35 -18.88 5.26
C LEU A 18 8.89 -18.61 3.83
N LYS A 19 9.17 -19.52 2.88
CA LYS A 19 8.64 -19.41 1.51
C LYS A 19 7.13 -19.60 1.43
N LEU A 20 6.57 -20.49 2.24
CA LEU A 20 5.11 -20.64 2.36
C LEU A 20 4.50 -19.38 3.01
N LEU A 21 5.12 -18.87 4.08
CA LEU A 21 4.68 -17.64 4.74
C LEU A 21 4.68 -16.45 3.77
N SER A 22 5.72 -16.31 2.94
CA SER A 22 5.83 -15.17 2.02
C SER A 22 4.70 -15.13 0.99
N GLN A 23 4.17 -16.30 0.60
CA GLN A 23 3.02 -16.42 -0.31
C GLN A 23 1.69 -15.98 0.31
N GLU A 24 1.61 -15.96 1.64
CA GLU A 24 0.42 -15.50 2.39
C GLU A 24 0.45 -13.99 2.70
N THR A 25 1.49 -13.27 2.25
CA THR A 25 1.62 -11.83 2.48
C THR A 25 0.96 -11.00 1.37
N ALA A 26 0.53 -9.79 1.72
CA ALA A 26 -0.23 -8.93 0.80
C ALA A 26 0.64 -7.97 -0.03
N SER A 27 1.97 -7.97 0.14
CA SER A 27 2.88 -7.11 -0.64
C SER A 27 4.26 -7.73 -0.78
N ASP A 28 4.96 -7.40 -1.86
CA ASP A 28 6.33 -7.89 -2.11
C ASP A 28 7.31 -7.50 -1.00
N ALA A 29 7.10 -6.34 -0.36
CA ALA A 29 7.91 -5.91 0.78
C ALA A 29 7.70 -6.84 1.98
N ALA A 30 6.45 -7.17 2.30
CA ALA A 30 6.13 -8.12 3.36
C ALA A 30 6.63 -9.54 3.02
N ALA A 31 6.55 -9.96 1.76
CA ALA A 31 7.07 -11.24 1.29
C ALA A 31 8.59 -11.35 1.53
N ARG A 32 9.36 -10.31 1.18
CA ARG A 32 10.79 -10.25 1.47
C ARG A 32 11.08 -10.28 2.96
N MET A 33 10.36 -9.49 3.75
CA MET A 33 10.50 -9.48 5.21
C MET A 33 10.24 -10.88 5.81
N ALA A 34 9.25 -11.61 5.31
CA ALA A 34 8.94 -12.97 5.74
C ALA A 34 10.10 -13.93 5.43
N GLU A 35 10.69 -13.87 4.24
CA GLU A 35 11.84 -14.70 3.83
C GLU A 35 13.13 -14.38 4.61
N GLU A 36 13.25 -13.14 5.09
CA GLU A 36 14.39 -12.65 5.88
C GLU A 36 14.26 -12.93 7.39
N LEU A 37 13.12 -13.45 7.86
CA LEU A 37 12.92 -13.75 9.28
C LEU A 37 13.99 -14.70 9.82
N ARG A 38 14.42 -14.43 11.06
CA ARG A 38 15.36 -15.27 11.81
C ARG A 38 14.84 -15.44 13.23
N PRO A 39 15.09 -16.59 13.88
CA PRO A 39 14.77 -16.75 15.30
C PRO A 39 15.46 -15.68 16.14
N ALA A 40 14.69 -15.03 17.02
CA ALA A 40 15.23 -14.16 18.04
C ALA A 40 15.91 -14.99 19.15
N ASP A 41 16.99 -14.47 19.73
CA ASP A 41 17.78 -15.10 20.79
C ASP A 41 17.64 -14.41 22.15
N ASP A 42 16.93 -13.27 22.20
CA ASP A 42 16.52 -12.59 23.42
C ASP A 42 15.08 -12.97 23.83
N LEU A 43 14.86 -13.20 25.13
CA LEU A 43 13.56 -13.64 25.65
C LEU A 43 12.48 -12.57 25.52
N GLU A 44 12.82 -11.30 25.75
CA GLU A 44 11.88 -10.19 25.67
C GLU A 44 11.42 -10.00 24.21
N ASP A 45 12.35 -10.07 23.26
CA ASP A 45 12.05 -10.03 21.84
C ASP A 45 11.12 -11.18 21.41
N VAL A 46 11.41 -12.41 21.86
CA VAL A 46 10.55 -13.58 21.58
C VAL A 46 9.14 -13.38 22.13
N GLN A 47 9.01 -12.91 23.37
CA GLN A 47 7.71 -12.66 23.99
C GLN A 47 6.92 -11.59 23.24
N ASN A 48 7.59 -10.51 22.83
CA ASN A 48 6.97 -9.43 22.06
C ASN A 48 6.49 -9.91 20.69
N LEU A 49 7.30 -10.65 19.93
CA LEU A 49 6.93 -11.19 18.62
C LEU A 49 5.75 -12.17 18.69
N LEU A 50 5.74 -13.03 19.72
CA LEU A 50 4.62 -13.95 19.95
C LEU A 50 3.34 -13.20 20.31
N GLN A 51 3.44 -12.16 21.13
CA GLN A 51 2.30 -11.32 21.52
C GLN A 51 1.75 -10.54 20.31
N GLU A 52 2.61 -9.98 19.45
CA GLU A 52 2.19 -9.34 18.20
C GLU A 52 1.40 -10.30 17.32
N THR A 53 1.92 -11.52 17.14
CA THR A 53 1.26 -12.58 16.35
C THR A 53 -0.10 -12.96 16.94
N TRP A 54 -0.16 -13.15 18.26
CA TRP A 54 -1.38 -13.51 18.97
C TRP A 54 -2.46 -12.42 18.87
N ASP A 55 -2.08 -11.16 19.05
CA ASP A 55 -3.02 -10.05 18.95
C ASP A 55 -3.49 -9.82 17.51
N ALA A 56 -2.62 -9.97 16.51
CA ALA A 56 -3.01 -9.95 15.10
C ALA A 56 -4.05 -11.04 14.79
N TYR A 57 -3.78 -12.27 15.22
CA TYR A 57 -4.71 -13.39 15.08
C TYR A 57 -6.07 -13.10 15.73
N ARG A 58 -6.08 -12.59 16.97
CA ARG A 58 -7.33 -12.26 17.68
C ARG A 58 -8.16 -11.20 16.98
N LEU A 59 -7.50 -10.17 16.45
CA LEU A 59 -8.18 -9.12 15.69
C LEU A 59 -8.80 -9.69 14.42
N ILE A 60 -8.04 -10.47 13.65
CA ILE A 60 -8.52 -11.08 12.40
C ILE A 60 -9.66 -12.06 12.68
N ALA A 61 -9.52 -12.93 13.69
CA ALA A 61 -10.53 -13.92 14.03
C ALA A 61 -11.87 -13.28 14.46
N LYS A 62 -11.83 -12.10 15.10
CA LYS A 62 -13.03 -11.43 15.63
C LYS A 62 -13.65 -10.43 14.65
N PHE A 63 -12.84 -9.75 13.83
CA PHE A 63 -13.27 -8.61 13.01
C PHE A 63 -13.05 -8.85 11.50
N GLY A 64 -12.58 -10.03 11.11
CA GLY A 64 -12.13 -10.34 9.75
C GLY A 64 -10.78 -9.69 9.44
N SER A 65 -10.18 -10.04 8.31
CA SER A 65 -8.91 -9.45 7.88
C SER A 65 -9.10 -8.05 7.31
N PRO A 66 -8.20 -7.08 7.60
CA PRO A 66 -8.17 -5.83 6.86
C PRO A 66 -7.73 -6.09 5.41
N SER A 67 -8.17 -5.23 4.50
CA SER A 67 -7.67 -5.26 3.13
C SER A 67 -6.34 -4.52 3.06
N PHE A 68 -5.31 -5.20 2.55
CA PHE A 68 -4.02 -4.62 2.20
C PHE A 68 -3.86 -4.43 0.67
N GLY A 69 -4.97 -4.55 -0.08
CA GLY A 69 -4.96 -4.42 -1.53
C GLY A 69 -4.51 -3.02 -1.97
N GLY A 70 -3.57 -2.97 -2.91
CA GLY A 70 -2.99 -1.71 -3.41
C GLY A 70 -1.81 -1.19 -2.60
N LEU A 71 -1.36 -1.92 -1.57
CA LEU A 71 -0.13 -1.58 -0.86
C LEU A 71 1.09 -1.85 -1.74
N GLN A 72 1.84 -0.80 -2.06
CA GLN A 72 3.03 -0.85 -2.88
C GLN A 72 4.09 0.10 -2.31
N ASP A 73 5.37 -0.20 -2.58
CA ASP A 73 6.44 0.71 -2.21
C ASP A 73 6.46 1.93 -3.13
N VAL A 74 6.06 3.08 -2.56
CA VAL A 74 6.05 4.38 -3.23
C VAL A 74 7.15 5.32 -2.70
N THR A 75 8.11 4.80 -1.93
CA THR A 75 9.18 5.60 -1.27
C THR A 75 9.98 6.42 -2.28
N ASN A 76 10.39 5.81 -3.39
CA ASN A 76 11.20 6.49 -4.41
C ASN A 76 10.44 7.64 -5.11
N PRO A 77 9.20 7.45 -5.61
CA PRO A 77 8.37 8.55 -6.08
C PRO A 77 8.19 9.66 -5.04
N LEU A 78 7.91 9.32 -3.77
CA LEU A 78 7.69 10.31 -2.72
C LEU A 78 8.94 11.15 -2.41
N ARG A 79 10.12 10.52 -2.29
CA ARG A 79 11.38 11.25 -2.10
C ARG A 79 11.69 12.20 -3.25
N ARG A 80 11.36 11.79 -4.48
CA ARG A 80 11.52 12.65 -5.66
C ARG A 80 10.54 13.84 -5.60
N ALA A 81 9.29 13.61 -5.19
CA ALA A 81 8.31 14.67 -4.98
C ALA A 81 8.78 15.68 -3.92
N GLU A 82 9.29 15.18 -2.80
CA GLU A 82 9.84 15.99 -1.70
C GLU A 82 11.00 16.87 -2.17
N SER A 83 11.81 16.37 -3.10
CA SER A 83 12.92 17.12 -3.73
C SER A 83 12.46 18.10 -4.83
N GLY A 84 11.15 18.31 -5.00
CA GLY A 84 10.57 19.20 -6.01
C GLY A 84 10.36 18.58 -7.39
N GLY A 85 10.57 17.27 -7.54
CA GLY A 85 10.30 16.55 -8.76
C GLY A 85 8.82 16.30 -9.00
N VAL A 86 8.46 16.04 -10.26
CA VAL A 86 7.08 15.73 -10.67
C VAL A 86 6.88 14.21 -10.73
N LEU A 87 5.69 13.75 -10.32
CA LEU A 87 5.26 12.37 -10.47
C LEU A 87 4.41 12.25 -11.74
N ASN A 88 4.59 11.16 -12.48
CA ASN A 88 3.69 10.84 -13.58
C ASN A 88 2.35 10.29 -13.08
N MET A 89 1.39 10.10 -14.00
CA MET A 89 0.04 9.65 -13.65
C MET A 89 0.02 8.28 -12.99
N GLY A 90 0.78 7.31 -13.50
CA GLY A 90 0.89 5.98 -12.88
C GLY A 90 1.48 6.04 -11.47
N GLU A 91 2.48 6.88 -11.22
CA GLU A 91 3.04 7.09 -9.89
C GLU A 91 2.03 7.72 -8.91
N LEU A 92 1.27 8.71 -9.37
CA LEU A 92 0.20 9.32 -8.59
C LEU A 92 -0.90 8.30 -8.26
N LEU A 93 -1.33 7.49 -9.23
CA LEU A 93 -2.32 6.44 -9.02
C LEU A 93 -1.83 5.39 -8.00
N ARG A 94 -0.55 5.00 -8.04
CA ARG A 94 0.04 4.11 -7.02
C ARG A 94 0.02 4.75 -5.63
N VAL A 95 0.40 6.03 -5.52
CA VAL A 95 0.31 6.77 -4.25
C VAL A 95 -1.14 6.80 -3.73
N ALA A 96 -2.11 7.07 -4.59
CA ALA A 96 -3.52 7.07 -4.22
C ALA A 96 -4.02 5.68 -3.81
N GLY A 97 -3.53 4.61 -4.46
CA GLY A 97 -3.77 3.22 -4.06
C GLY A 97 -3.28 2.93 -2.64
N VAL A 98 -2.07 3.38 -2.30
CA VAL A 98 -1.53 3.27 -0.94
C VAL A 98 -2.37 4.06 0.05
N LEU A 99 -2.73 5.31 -0.24
CA LEU A 99 -3.60 6.12 0.63
C LEU A 99 -4.95 5.46 0.90
N ARG A 100 -5.56 4.87 -0.14
CA ARG A 100 -6.81 4.10 -0.01
C ARG A 100 -6.64 2.88 0.89
N CYS A 101 -5.55 2.14 0.73
CA CYS A 101 -5.21 1.00 1.59
C CYS A 101 -5.06 1.43 3.06
N LEU A 102 -4.29 2.50 3.33
CA LEU A 102 -4.11 3.02 4.69
C LEU A 102 -5.44 3.43 5.33
N ARG A 103 -6.32 4.08 4.55
CA ARG A 103 -7.67 4.41 5.01
C ARG A 103 -8.49 3.17 5.32
N ALA A 104 -8.47 2.16 4.45
CA ALA A 104 -9.19 0.90 4.69
C ALA A 104 -8.70 0.17 5.95
N VAL A 105 -7.39 0.14 6.21
CA VAL A 105 -6.79 -0.43 7.42
C VAL A 105 -7.21 0.36 8.67
N THR A 106 -7.20 1.69 8.60
CA THR A 106 -7.62 2.57 9.70
C THR A 106 -9.11 2.41 10.01
N ASP A 107 -9.95 2.39 8.97
CA ASP A 107 -11.39 2.16 9.07
C ASP A 107 -11.67 0.77 9.67
N TRP A 108 -10.94 -0.26 9.24
CA TRP A 108 -11.02 -1.59 9.83
C TRP A 108 -10.62 -1.60 11.31
N ARG A 109 -9.50 -0.96 11.68
CA ARG A 109 -9.03 -0.89 13.07
C ARG A 109 -10.06 -0.19 13.96
N SER A 110 -10.72 0.85 13.47
CA SER A 110 -11.75 1.58 14.22
C SER A 110 -12.92 0.67 14.69
N LYS A 111 -13.26 -0.37 13.93
CA LYS A 111 -14.28 -1.37 14.30
C LYS A 111 -13.90 -2.19 15.53
N SER A 112 -12.60 -2.26 15.82
CA SER A 112 -12.01 -3.01 16.92
C SER A 112 -11.48 -2.13 18.07
N ALA A 113 -11.80 -0.83 18.08
CA ALA A 113 -11.25 0.14 19.02
C ALA A 113 -11.43 -0.21 20.52
N GLY A 114 -12.39 -1.07 20.86
CA GLY A 114 -12.58 -1.58 22.23
C GLY A 114 -11.57 -2.65 22.67
N LEU A 115 -10.74 -3.17 21.77
CA LEU A 115 -9.72 -4.19 22.05
C LEU A 115 -8.33 -3.58 21.92
N LYS A 116 -7.73 -3.21 23.05
CA LYS A 116 -6.32 -2.80 23.10
C LYS A 116 -5.39 -3.97 22.80
N THR A 117 -4.33 -3.69 22.06
CA THR A 117 -3.35 -4.69 21.60
C THR A 117 -1.96 -4.08 21.57
N VAL A 118 -0.91 -4.91 21.57
CA VAL A 118 0.47 -4.41 21.39
C VAL A 118 0.69 -3.78 20.02
N LEU A 119 -0.23 -3.99 19.07
CA LEU A 119 -0.18 -3.45 17.72
C LEU A 119 -0.70 -2.01 17.63
N ASP A 120 -1.24 -1.44 18.71
CA ASP A 120 -1.88 -0.11 18.71
C ASP A 120 -0.91 0.98 18.20
N ASP A 121 0.34 0.96 18.67
CA ASP A 121 1.40 1.86 18.23
C ASP A 121 1.67 1.83 16.72
N ARG A 122 1.44 0.68 16.06
CA ARG A 122 1.61 0.55 14.60
C ARG A 122 0.46 1.24 13.86
N PHE A 123 -0.76 1.14 14.38
CA PHE A 123 -1.93 1.82 13.80
C PHE A 123 -1.86 3.34 14.02
N ASP A 124 -1.39 3.79 15.18
CA ASP A 124 -1.28 5.22 15.50
C ASP A 124 -0.30 5.98 14.61
N ARG A 125 0.63 5.26 13.95
CA ARG A 125 1.57 5.82 12.96
C ARG A 125 0.96 5.96 11.57
N ILE A 126 -0.21 5.39 11.31
CA ILE A 126 -0.87 5.47 10.01
C ILE A 126 -1.58 6.82 9.88
N VAL A 127 -1.22 7.58 8.85
CA VAL A 127 -1.90 8.82 8.49
C VAL A 127 -2.65 8.62 7.19
N THR A 128 -3.92 9.04 7.17
CA THR A 128 -4.78 8.96 5.99
C THR A 128 -5.00 10.34 5.39
N ASN A 129 -5.11 10.43 4.07
CA ASN A 129 -5.42 11.67 3.36
C ASN A 129 -6.44 11.42 2.26
N LYS A 130 -7.71 11.32 2.68
CA LYS A 130 -8.84 11.03 1.78
C LYS A 130 -8.99 12.08 0.68
N TYR A 131 -8.76 13.36 0.99
CA TYR A 131 -8.84 14.43 -0.01
C TYR A 131 -7.83 14.21 -1.15
N LEU A 132 -6.57 13.89 -0.82
CA LEU A 132 -5.55 13.65 -1.84
C LEU A 132 -5.82 12.35 -2.61
N GLU A 133 -6.26 11.29 -1.93
CA GLU A 133 -6.71 10.04 -2.55
C GLU A 133 -7.77 10.32 -3.62
N GLU A 134 -8.89 10.95 -3.24
CA GLU A 134 -10.01 11.25 -4.14
C GLU A 134 -9.58 12.18 -5.28
N LYS A 135 -8.84 13.24 -4.97
CA LYS A 135 -8.37 14.19 -5.99
C LYS A 135 -7.54 13.53 -7.09
N ILE A 136 -6.69 12.55 -6.74
CA ILE A 136 -5.90 11.83 -7.73
C ILE A 136 -6.80 10.94 -8.60
N PHE A 137 -7.67 10.14 -7.99
CA PHE A 137 -8.56 9.24 -8.72
C PHE A 137 -9.59 9.97 -9.58
N ASP A 138 -10.08 11.13 -9.15
CA ASP A 138 -11.01 11.95 -9.93
C ASP A 138 -10.32 12.68 -11.10
N SER A 139 -9.00 12.87 -11.01
CA SER A 139 -8.23 13.58 -12.03
C SER A 139 -7.63 12.64 -13.07
N ILE A 140 -7.38 11.38 -12.76
CA ILE A 140 -6.61 10.46 -13.60
C ILE A 140 -7.41 9.20 -13.85
N ASP A 141 -7.74 8.94 -15.12
CA ASP A 141 -8.52 7.77 -15.55
C ASP A 141 -7.62 6.53 -15.68
N SER A 142 -6.40 6.69 -16.20
CA SER A 142 -5.42 5.61 -16.33
C SER A 142 -3.97 6.14 -16.27
N GLU A 143 -2.96 5.25 -16.30
CA GLU A 143 -1.55 5.67 -16.28
C GLU A 143 -1.15 6.58 -17.46
N GLU A 144 -1.94 6.58 -18.54
CA GLU A 144 -1.70 7.37 -19.75
C GLU A 144 -2.80 8.40 -20.01
N GLU A 145 -3.89 8.38 -19.24
CA GLU A 145 -5.08 9.18 -19.50
C GLU A 145 -5.48 10.06 -18.31
N MET A 146 -5.39 11.37 -18.53
CA MET A 146 -5.93 12.38 -17.62
C MET A 146 -7.42 12.57 -17.91
N ASN A 147 -8.24 12.62 -16.86
CA ASN A 147 -9.67 12.85 -16.97
C ASN A 147 -9.97 14.21 -17.63
N ASP A 148 -10.93 14.24 -18.56
CA ASP A 148 -11.41 15.46 -19.22
C ASP A 148 -11.80 16.56 -18.22
N ASN A 149 -12.31 16.15 -17.06
CA ASN A 149 -12.82 17.01 -16.00
C ASN A 149 -11.84 17.19 -14.84
N ALA A 150 -10.58 16.74 -14.97
CA ALA A 150 -9.54 16.93 -13.94
C ALA A 150 -9.38 18.39 -13.50
N SER A 151 -9.70 19.34 -14.39
CA SER A 151 -9.97 20.72 -14.00
C SER A 151 -11.01 21.38 -14.91
N PRO A 152 -11.74 22.40 -14.42
CA PRO A 152 -12.65 23.18 -15.26
C PRO A 152 -11.97 23.81 -16.48
N ALA A 153 -10.71 24.24 -16.32
CA ALA A 153 -9.91 24.82 -17.40
C ALA A 153 -9.58 23.77 -18.48
N LEU A 154 -9.10 22.59 -18.09
CA LEU A 154 -8.81 21.50 -19.02
C LEU A 154 -10.07 21.07 -19.78
N ALA A 155 -11.20 20.91 -19.07
CA ALA A 155 -12.48 20.56 -19.66
C ALA A 155 -12.95 21.58 -20.70
N SER A 156 -12.74 22.88 -20.44
CA SER A 156 -13.04 23.95 -21.40
C SER A 156 -12.13 23.89 -22.63
N ILE A 157 -10.83 23.68 -22.44
CA ILE A 157 -9.85 23.57 -23.52
C ILE A 157 -10.17 22.36 -24.42
N ARG A 158 -10.38 21.17 -23.84
CA ARG A 158 -10.70 19.96 -24.61
C ARG A 158 -12.02 20.07 -25.37
N ARG A 159 -13.04 20.74 -24.80
CA ARG A 159 -14.28 21.07 -25.52
C ARG A 159 -14.02 21.95 -26.75
N LYS A 160 -13.21 23.01 -26.60
CA LYS A 160 -12.84 23.88 -27.73
C LYS A 160 -12.08 23.14 -28.83
N ILE A 161 -11.16 22.24 -28.46
CA ILE A 161 -10.41 21.39 -29.40
C ILE A 161 -11.39 20.52 -30.20
N ARG A 162 -12.28 19.78 -29.52
CA ARG A 162 -13.29 18.93 -30.19
C ARG A 162 -14.17 19.73 -31.16
N SER A 163 -14.66 20.90 -30.75
CA SER A 163 -15.47 21.78 -31.62
C SER A 163 -14.69 22.37 -32.81
N ALA A 164 -13.38 22.60 -32.66
CA ALA A 164 -12.55 23.05 -33.77
C ALA A 164 -12.29 21.91 -34.78
N SER A 165 -11.99 20.70 -34.29
CA SER A 165 -11.78 19.52 -35.14
C SER A 165 -13.02 19.14 -35.95
N MET A 166 -14.21 19.21 -35.35
CA MET A 166 -15.49 18.98 -36.05
C MET A 166 -15.68 19.95 -37.23
N ARG A 167 -15.50 21.26 -36.98
CA ARG A 167 -15.63 22.28 -38.03
C ARG A 167 -14.59 22.15 -39.15
N ALA A 168 -13.39 21.67 -38.84
CA ALA A 168 -12.36 21.43 -39.85
C ALA A 168 -12.74 20.26 -40.76
N ARG A 169 -13.36 19.21 -40.21
CA ARG A 169 -13.82 18.06 -40.97
C ARG A 169 -15.00 18.40 -41.88
N GLU A 170 -15.98 19.14 -41.38
CA GLU A 170 -17.12 19.65 -42.16
C GLU A 170 -16.72 20.55 -43.36
N LYS A 171 -15.51 21.12 -43.36
CA LYS A 171 -15.00 21.93 -44.47
C LYS A 171 -14.18 21.13 -45.50
N LEU A 172 -13.76 19.92 -45.13
CA LEU A 172 -12.99 19.02 -45.99
C LEU A 172 -13.91 18.04 -46.73
N ASP A 173 -15.10 17.80 -46.20
CA ASP A 173 -16.24 17.16 -46.86
C ASP A 173 -17.03 18.17 -47.71
#